data_AF-A0A0F9HUQ7-F1
#
_entry.id   AF-A0A0F9HUQ7-F1
#
_cell.length_a   1.000
_cell.length_b   1.000
_cell.length_c   1.000
_cell.angle_alpha   90.00
_cell.angle_beta   90.00
_cell.angle_gamma   90.00
#
_symmetry.space_group_name_H-M   'P 1'
#
loop_
_entity.id
_entity.type
_entity.pdbx_description
1 polymer ?
#
loop_
_entity_poly.entity_id
_entity_poly.type
_entity_poly.pdbx_seq_one_letter_code
_entity_poly.pdbx_strand_id
1 'polypeptide(L)'
;LAFPLLKELTEVGDPLAKRVFKSEIIKRFEQGNKNTRSYLGLEGFLQYLTDEEYLDLILDTENQIALTELAEEVWPHRDPYEVIFMLLDGKRIKLENKRVIKLDFSGFTLKLGKFPKAILNLKSLKVLYFGRNYISNIPEEIKKLSFLRELVIGSNKLTLIPDSICEITSLEALWLGGNKIQSLPENIGDLINLKILRAGSNQLKKLPESFSKLKSLENLSLSNNELKELPECIKKLPHLEYLDVRSNPLVKNPKIIEKIEKLKIKKILGIKRKAKPFRIF
;
A
#
# COMPACT_ATOMS: atom_id res chain seq x y z
N LEU A 1 -5.62 -38.20 25.59
CA LEU A 1 -7.10 -38.23 25.69
C LEU A 1 -7.68 -37.94 24.32
N ALA A 2 -8.81 -38.56 23.95
CA ALA A 2 -9.52 -38.23 22.72
C ALA A 2 -9.94 -36.74 22.77
N PHE A 3 -9.71 -36.00 21.67
CA PHE A 3 -10.00 -34.56 21.59
C PHE A 3 -11.46 -34.19 21.95
N PRO A 4 -12.48 -35.03 21.65
CA PRO A 4 -13.85 -34.83 22.13
C PRO A 4 -14.00 -34.91 23.66
N LEU A 5 -13.35 -35.87 24.32
CA LEU A 5 -13.42 -36.01 25.79
C LEU A 5 -12.75 -34.81 26.50
N LEU A 6 -11.65 -34.28 25.95
CA LEU A 6 -11.04 -33.06 26.46
C LEU A 6 -11.95 -31.83 26.32
N LYS A 7 -12.75 -31.78 25.24
CA LYS A 7 -13.75 -30.73 25.04
C LYS A 7 -14.85 -30.82 26.10
N GLU A 8 -15.43 -32.00 26.31
CA GLU A 8 -16.47 -32.23 27.33
C GLU A 8 -15.97 -31.86 28.73
N LEU A 9 -14.77 -32.30 29.11
CA LEU A 9 -14.16 -31.96 30.40
C LEU A 9 -13.87 -30.46 30.56
N THR A 10 -13.54 -29.78 29.46
CA THR A 10 -13.36 -28.32 29.45
C THR A 10 -14.69 -27.59 29.63
N GLU A 11 -15.77 -28.09 29.03
CA GLU A 11 -17.12 -27.50 29.10
C GLU A 11 -17.74 -27.63 30.50
N VAL A 12 -17.43 -28.69 31.24
CA VAL A 12 -17.84 -28.85 32.66
C VAL A 12 -16.95 -28.09 33.64
N GLY A 13 -15.93 -27.38 33.16
CA GLY A 13 -15.13 -26.43 33.95
C GLY A 13 -13.89 -26.99 34.62
N ASP A 14 -13.38 -28.17 34.23
CA ASP A 14 -12.13 -28.72 34.78
C ASP A 14 -10.92 -27.84 34.38
N PRO A 15 -10.18 -27.25 35.36
CA PRO A 15 -9.09 -26.34 35.05
C PRO A 15 -7.90 -27.00 34.34
N LEU A 16 -7.62 -28.27 34.66
CA LEU A 16 -6.54 -29.02 34.04
C LEU A 16 -6.92 -29.38 32.60
N ALA A 17 -8.15 -29.83 32.38
CA ALA A 17 -8.68 -30.12 31.05
C ALA A 17 -8.66 -28.87 30.17
N LYS A 18 -9.10 -27.71 30.69
CA LYS A 18 -9.05 -26.44 29.96
C LYS A 18 -7.63 -26.09 29.52
N ARG A 19 -6.65 -26.21 30.42
CA ARG A 19 -5.24 -25.96 30.09
C ARG A 19 -4.71 -26.93 29.03
N VAL A 20 -4.94 -28.22 29.23
CA VAL A 20 -4.48 -29.28 28.30
C VAL A 20 -5.15 -29.12 26.93
N PHE A 21 -6.44 -28.77 26.90
CA PHE A 21 -7.20 -28.58 25.68
C PHE A 21 -6.69 -27.40 24.87
N LYS A 22 -6.44 -26.25 25.51
CA LYS A 22 -5.77 -25.09 24.87
C LYS A 22 -4.41 -25.48 24.28
N SER A 23 -3.55 -26.15 25.06
CA SER A 23 -2.23 -26.58 24.58
C SER A 23 -2.33 -27.52 23.37
N GLU A 24 -3.31 -28.41 23.36
CA GLU A 24 -3.53 -29.33 22.24
C GLU A 24 -4.10 -28.62 20.99
N ILE A 25 -4.98 -27.61 21.16
CA ILE A 25 -5.44 -26.75 20.05
C ILE A 25 -4.25 -26.04 19.40
N ILE A 26 -3.41 -25.37 20.20
CA ILE A 26 -2.21 -24.67 19.74
C ILE A 26 -1.27 -25.61 19.00
N LYS A 27 -0.91 -26.74 19.62
CA LYS A 27 -0.02 -27.74 19.04
C LYS A 27 -0.54 -28.25 17.68
N ARG A 28 -1.84 -28.56 17.58
CA ARG A 28 -2.46 -29.01 16.33
C ARG A 28 -2.52 -27.92 15.28
N PHE A 29 -2.72 -26.67 15.67
CA PHE A 29 -2.72 -25.55 14.73
C PHE A 29 -1.33 -25.36 14.11
N GLU A 30 -0.29 -25.35 14.95
CA GLU A 30 1.09 -25.13 14.52
C GLU A 30 1.64 -26.28 13.66
N GLN A 31 1.49 -27.52 14.14
CA GLN A 31 2.04 -28.72 13.51
C GLN A 31 1.13 -29.28 12.41
N GLY A 32 -0.15 -28.90 12.41
CA GLY A 32 -1.15 -29.39 11.47
C GLY A 32 -1.01 -28.80 10.08
N ASN A 33 -1.52 -29.54 9.10
CA ASN A 33 -1.63 -29.05 7.72
C ASN A 33 -2.83 -28.09 7.57
N LYS A 34 -3.05 -27.57 6.36
CA LYS A 34 -4.15 -26.64 6.05
C LYS A 34 -5.53 -27.19 6.44
N ASN A 35 -5.76 -28.49 6.29
CA ASN A 35 -7.04 -29.12 6.63
C ASN A 35 -7.25 -29.15 8.15
N THR A 36 -6.21 -29.48 8.92
CA THR A 36 -6.25 -29.43 10.39
C THR A 36 -6.60 -28.03 10.89
N ARG A 37 -5.94 -26.99 10.36
CA ARG A 37 -6.21 -25.60 10.75
C ARG A 37 -7.63 -25.16 10.38
N SER A 38 -8.09 -25.54 9.18
CA SER A 38 -9.44 -25.23 8.72
C SER A 38 -10.50 -25.90 9.60
N TYR A 39 -10.29 -27.17 9.97
CA TYR A 39 -11.15 -27.90 10.89
C TYR A 39 -11.21 -27.23 12.27
N LEU A 40 -10.04 -26.85 12.83
CA LEU A 40 -10.00 -26.14 14.12
C LEU A 40 -10.82 -24.84 14.11
N GLY A 41 -10.78 -24.09 13.00
CA GLY A 41 -11.58 -22.87 12.83
C GLY A 41 -13.07 -23.15 12.64
N LEU A 42 -13.44 -24.04 11.72
CA LEU A 42 -14.85 -24.31 11.37
C LEU A 42 -15.65 -24.91 12.53
N GLU A 43 -15.02 -25.76 13.32
CA GLU A 43 -15.65 -26.41 14.47
C GLU A 43 -15.60 -25.56 15.75
N GLY A 44 -15.14 -24.30 15.64
CA GLY A 44 -15.14 -23.35 16.75
C GLY A 44 -14.09 -23.64 17.83
N PHE A 45 -13.08 -24.50 17.59
CA PHE A 45 -12.07 -24.80 18.59
C PHE A 45 -11.19 -23.59 18.94
N LEU A 46 -11.04 -22.64 18.03
CA LEU A 46 -10.22 -21.45 18.25
C LEU A 46 -10.87 -20.46 19.24
N GLN A 47 -12.18 -20.57 19.50
CA GLN A 47 -12.90 -19.73 20.48
C GLN A 47 -12.49 -19.98 21.94
N TYR A 48 -11.77 -21.08 22.21
CA TYR A 48 -11.28 -21.40 23.55
C TYR A 48 -9.95 -20.70 23.88
N LEU A 49 -9.33 -20.05 22.89
CA LEU A 49 -8.12 -19.24 23.06
C LEU A 49 -8.51 -17.82 23.47
N THR A 50 -7.61 -17.13 24.18
CA THR A 50 -7.69 -15.67 24.31
C THR A 50 -7.35 -15.02 22.96
N ASP A 51 -7.71 -13.75 22.82
CA ASP A 51 -7.38 -12.96 21.64
C ASP A 51 -5.86 -12.90 21.39
N GLU A 52 -5.08 -12.72 22.45
CA GLU A 52 -3.62 -12.77 22.42
C GLU A 52 -3.10 -14.13 21.95
N GLU A 53 -3.57 -15.23 22.58
CA GLU A 53 -3.18 -16.60 22.21
C GLU A 53 -3.53 -16.90 20.74
N TYR A 54 -4.66 -16.41 20.25
CA TYR A 54 -5.05 -16.57 18.84
C TYR A 54 -4.16 -15.76 17.91
N LEU A 55 -3.81 -14.52 18.25
CA LEU A 55 -2.89 -13.71 17.46
C LEU A 55 -1.49 -14.35 17.39
N ASP A 56 -0.97 -14.92 18.47
CA ASP A 56 0.32 -15.66 18.50
C ASP A 56 0.35 -16.84 17.49
N LEU A 57 -0.81 -17.47 17.26
CA LEU A 57 -0.92 -18.55 16.28
C LEU A 57 -0.76 -18.07 14.84
N ILE A 58 -1.22 -16.86 14.54
CA ILE A 58 -1.31 -16.35 13.16
C ILE A 58 -0.28 -15.27 12.84
N LEU A 59 0.35 -14.65 13.83
CA LEU A 59 1.34 -13.59 13.72
C LEU A 59 2.65 -13.99 14.41
N ASP A 60 3.77 -13.44 13.94
CA ASP A 60 5.00 -13.44 14.72
C ASP A 60 4.98 -12.30 15.73
N THR A 61 5.81 -12.40 16.75
CA THR A 61 5.85 -11.45 17.87
C THR A 61 6.08 -10.01 17.39
N GLU A 62 6.94 -9.80 16.38
CA GLU A 62 7.19 -8.46 15.84
C GLU A 62 5.92 -7.85 15.20
N ASN A 63 5.19 -8.63 14.40
CA ASN A 63 3.98 -8.14 13.74
C ASN A 63 2.81 -7.95 14.70
N GLN A 64 2.70 -8.81 15.72
CA GLN A 64 1.69 -8.65 16.75
C GLN A 64 1.91 -7.35 17.53
N ILE A 65 3.13 -7.10 18.03
CA ILE A 65 3.48 -5.85 18.71
C ILE A 65 3.18 -4.65 17.81
N ALA A 66 3.63 -4.68 16.55
CA ALA A 66 3.41 -3.59 15.62
C ALA A 66 1.93 -3.35 15.31
N LEU A 67 1.10 -4.39 15.26
CA LEU A 67 -0.34 -4.26 15.06
C LEU A 67 -1.07 -3.76 16.31
N THR A 68 -0.64 -4.16 17.50
CA THR A 68 -1.16 -3.64 18.77
C THR A 68 -0.84 -2.15 18.91
N GLU A 69 0.42 -1.75 18.73
CA GLU A 69 0.84 -0.34 18.71
C GLU A 69 0.06 0.47 17.66
N LEU A 70 -0.15 -0.11 16.48
CA LEU A 70 -0.93 0.52 15.42
C LEU A 70 -2.39 0.71 15.82
N ALA A 71 -3.01 -0.30 16.44
CA ALA A 71 -4.37 -0.22 16.91
C ALA A 71 -4.54 0.88 17.97
N GLU A 72 -3.59 1.00 18.90
CA GLU A 72 -3.57 2.05 19.93
C GLU A 72 -3.32 3.45 19.34
N GLU A 73 -2.41 3.58 18.36
CA GLU A 73 -2.11 4.86 17.69
C GLU A 73 -3.33 5.38 16.91
N VAL A 74 -4.10 4.47 16.32
CA VAL A 74 -5.21 4.77 15.42
C VAL A 74 -6.54 4.87 16.21
N TRP A 75 -6.76 4.02 17.21
CA TRP A 75 -7.93 4.00 18.10
C TRP A 75 -7.52 3.87 19.58
N PRO A 76 -7.03 4.94 20.21
CA PRO A 76 -6.58 4.90 21.61
C PRO A 76 -7.70 4.61 22.63
N HIS A 77 -8.96 4.57 22.20
CA HIS A 77 -10.13 4.32 23.05
C HIS A 77 -10.79 2.97 22.79
N ARG A 78 -10.21 2.12 21.94
CA ARG A 78 -10.71 0.77 21.67
C ARG A 78 -9.70 -0.24 22.17
N ASP A 79 -10.21 -1.42 22.52
CA ASP A 79 -9.34 -2.56 22.74
C ASP A 79 -8.55 -2.85 21.44
N PRO A 80 -7.21 -3.02 21.53
CA PRO A 80 -6.39 -3.20 20.35
C PRO A 80 -6.67 -4.53 19.63
N TYR A 81 -7.05 -5.59 20.34
CA TYR A 81 -7.38 -6.88 19.75
C TYR A 81 -8.67 -6.78 18.91
N GLU A 82 -9.71 -6.13 19.44
CA GLU A 82 -10.94 -5.87 18.67
C GLU A 82 -10.66 -5.15 17.35
N VAL A 83 -9.78 -4.15 17.38
CA VAL A 83 -9.35 -3.42 16.18
C VAL A 83 -8.63 -4.33 15.20
N ILE A 84 -7.67 -5.14 15.68
CA ILE A 84 -6.90 -6.05 14.83
C ILE A 84 -7.83 -7.06 14.17
N PHE A 85 -8.78 -7.64 14.90
CA PHE A 85 -9.77 -8.57 14.34
C PHE A 85 -10.67 -7.90 13.32
N MET A 86 -11.15 -6.69 13.59
CA MET A 86 -11.91 -5.90 12.60
C MET A 86 -11.11 -5.71 11.29
N LEU A 87 -9.81 -5.48 11.37
CA LEU A 87 -8.95 -5.34 10.19
C LEU A 87 -8.72 -6.68 9.47
N LEU A 88 -8.56 -7.78 10.20
CA LEU A 88 -8.41 -9.13 9.65
C LEU A 88 -9.70 -9.57 8.95
N ASP A 89 -10.86 -9.46 9.60
CA ASP A 89 -12.18 -9.84 9.09
C ASP A 89 -12.58 -9.00 7.88
N GLY A 90 -12.26 -7.70 7.93
CA GLY A 90 -12.43 -6.77 6.81
C GLY A 90 -11.48 -7.03 5.64
N LYS A 91 -10.62 -8.05 5.71
CA LYS A 91 -9.58 -8.38 4.70
C LYS A 91 -8.64 -7.22 4.41
N ARG A 92 -8.45 -6.33 5.39
CA ARG A 92 -7.55 -5.18 5.32
C ARG A 92 -6.10 -5.57 5.63
N ILE A 93 -5.92 -6.63 6.40
CA ILE A 93 -4.63 -7.27 6.64
C ILE A 93 -4.53 -8.55 5.81
N LYS A 94 -3.41 -8.75 5.14
CA LYS A 94 -3.05 -10.05 4.55
C LYS A 94 -1.75 -10.54 5.17
N LEU A 95 -1.75 -11.81 5.57
CA LEU A 95 -0.62 -12.46 6.18
C LEU A 95 0.06 -13.44 5.21
N GLU A 96 1.38 -13.56 5.33
CA GLU A 96 2.20 -14.60 4.71
C GLU A 96 3.26 -15.03 5.72
N ASN A 97 3.33 -16.33 6.04
CA ASN A 97 4.28 -16.88 7.02
C ASN A 97 4.29 -16.10 8.35
N LYS A 98 3.09 -15.88 8.92
CA LYS A 98 2.87 -15.11 10.14
C LYS A 98 3.26 -13.62 10.10
N ARG A 99 3.51 -13.04 8.91
CA ARG A 99 3.87 -11.62 8.75
C ARG A 99 2.87 -10.86 7.92
N VAL A 100 2.67 -9.58 8.25
CA VAL A 100 1.79 -8.69 7.48
C VAL A 100 2.48 -8.31 6.17
N ILE A 101 1.88 -8.69 5.05
CA ILE A 101 2.35 -8.36 3.69
C ILE A 101 1.48 -7.33 2.98
N LYS A 102 0.23 -7.15 3.43
CA LYS A 102 -0.67 -6.11 2.94
C LYS A 102 -1.40 -5.47 4.10
N LEU A 103 -1.52 -4.16 4.07
CA LEU A 103 -2.28 -3.37 5.02
C LEU A 103 -3.11 -2.31 4.28
N ASP A 104 -4.41 -2.23 4.59
CA ASP A 104 -5.34 -1.29 3.96
C ASP A 104 -6.14 -0.46 4.97
N PHE A 105 -5.77 0.82 5.09
CA PHE A 105 -6.47 1.86 5.84
C PHE A 105 -7.18 2.87 4.93
N SER A 106 -7.47 2.49 3.68
CA SER A 106 -8.12 3.41 2.75
C SER A 106 -9.57 3.69 3.15
N GLY A 107 -9.94 4.97 3.15
CA GLY A 107 -11.29 5.43 3.45
C GLY A 107 -11.76 5.14 4.87
N PHE A 108 -10.82 4.91 5.80
CA PHE A 108 -11.18 4.69 7.18
C PHE A 108 -11.64 6.01 7.84
N THR A 109 -12.75 5.95 8.58
CA THR A 109 -13.51 7.11 9.10
C THR A 109 -12.73 8.05 10.03
N LEU A 110 -11.55 7.65 10.47
CA LEU A 110 -10.76 8.36 11.48
C LEU A 110 -10.08 9.64 10.99
N LYS A 111 -9.89 9.80 9.68
CA LYS A 111 -9.21 10.99 9.15
C LYS A 111 -7.85 11.24 9.84
N LEU A 112 -6.98 10.23 9.86
CA LEU A 112 -5.81 10.10 10.75
C LEU A 112 -4.93 11.36 10.96
N GLY A 113 -4.91 12.30 10.02
CA GLY A 113 -4.17 13.57 10.12
C GLY A 113 -2.65 13.41 10.01
N LYS A 114 -2.11 12.39 10.67
CA LYS A 114 -0.71 11.98 10.68
C LYS A 114 -0.59 10.54 10.16
N PHE A 115 0.59 10.21 9.66
CA PHE A 115 0.95 8.84 9.30
C PHE A 115 1.22 8.01 10.57
N PRO A 116 0.56 6.85 10.77
CA PRO A 116 0.82 6.01 11.93
C PRO A 116 2.22 5.39 11.91
N LYS A 117 3.06 5.71 12.89
CA LYS A 117 4.46 5.28 12.94
C LYS A 117 4.60 3.78 13.16
N ALA A 118 3.66 3.13 13.84
CA ALA A 118 3.73 1.69 14.09
C ALA A 118 3.77 0.85 12.79
N ILE A 119 3.22 1.36 11.68
CA ILE A 119 3.28 0.71 10.36
C ILE A 119 4.72 0.48 9.91
N LEU A 120 5.65 1.34 10.31
CA LEU A 120 7.06 1.27 9.95
C LEU A 120 7.77 0.04 10.55
N ASN A 121 7.15 -0.62 11.53
CA ASN A 121 7.64 -1.84 12.15
C ASN A 121 7.22 -3.11 11.36
N LEU A 122 6.27 -3.00 10.42
CA LEU A 122 5.83 -4.10 9.56
C LEU A 122 6.80 -4.31 8.38
N LYS A 123 8.02 -4.78 8.66
CA LYS A 123 9.12 -4.85 7.69
C LYS A 123 8.86 -5.75 6.47
N SER A 124 7.91 -6.68 6.56
CA SER A 124 7.53 -7.58 5.44
C SER A 124 6.46 -7.01 4.52
N LEU A 125 6.02 -5.77 4.76
CA LEU A 125 4.93 -5.16 4.02
C LEU A 125 5.30 -4.99 2.53
N LYS A 126 4.46 -5.53 1.66
CA LYS A 126 4.57 -5.45 0.19
C LYS A 126 3.57 -4.48 -0.40
N VAL A 127 2.42 -4.30 0.24
CA VAL A 127 1.31 -3.45 -0.25
C VAL A 127 0.75 -2.61 0.89
N LEU A 128 0.75 -1.29 0.72
CA LEU A 128 0.21 -0.34 1.69
C LEU A 128 -0.82 0.57 1.03
N TYR A 129 -2.07 0.44 1.46
CA TYR A 129 -3.17 1.29 1.02
C TYR A 129 -3.59 2.23 2.13
N PHE A 130 -3.52 3.53 1.85
CA PHE A 130 -3.72 4.63 2.80
C PHE A 130 -4.51 5.79 2.19
N GLY A 131 -5.25 5.52 1.11
CA GLY A 131 -5.97 6.55 0.37
C GLY A 131 -7.16 7.11 1.14
N ARG A 132 -7.62 8.32 0.76
CA ARG A 132 -8.81 8.96 1.37
C ARG A 132 -8.70 9.16 2.89
N ASN A 133 -7.53 9.59 3.34
CA ASN A 133 -7.28 10.03 4.71
C ASN A 133 -6.98 11.55 4.71
N TYR A 134 -6.50 12.08 5.83
CA TYR A 134 -6.14 13.50 5.98
C TYR A 134 -4.65 13.69 6.26
N ILE A 135 -3.82 12.76 5.80
CA ILE A 135 -2.38 12.76 6.09
C ILE A 135 -1.71 13.93 5.40
N SER A 136 -0.98 14.72 6.19
CA SER A 136 -0.21 15.86 5.70
C SER A 136 1.23 15.51 5.31
N ASN A 137 1.80 14.46 5.89
CA ASN A 137 3.20 14.08 5.69
C ASN A 137 3.43 12.56 5.82
N ILE A 138 4.43 12.06 5.09
CA ILE A 138 5.00 10.73 5.27
C ILE A 138 6.34 10.90 5.99
N PRO A 139 6.66 10.11 7.02
CA PRO A 139 7.94 10.20 7.73
C PRO A 139 9.11 9.70 6.88
N GLU A 140 10.33 10.20 7.13
CA GLU A 140 11.54 9.77 6.43
C GLU A 140 11.89 8.29 6.71
N GLU A 141 11.40 7.76 7.82
CA GLU A 141 11.57 6.36 8.21
C GLU A 141 10.77 5.39 7.33
N ILE A 142 9.97 5.87 6.36
CA ILE A 142 9.23 5.02 5.40
C ILE A 142 10.15 4.04 4.66
N LYS A 143 11.43 4.40 4.48
CA LYS A 143 12.46 3.53 3.90
C LYS A 143 12.68 2.21 4.63
N LYS A 144 12.26 2.09 5.90
CA LYS A 144 12.27 0.83 6.65
C LYS A 144 11.41 -0.25 5.97
N LEU A 145 10.42 0.15 5.17
CA LEU A 145 9.56 -0.74 4.39
C LEU A 145 10.25 -1.16 3.07
N SER A 146 11.45 -1.72 3.16
CA SER A 146 12.32 -2.01 2.01
C SER A 146 11.77 -3.04 1.02
N PHE A 147 10.73 -3.80 1.40
CA PHE A 147 10.02 -4.76 0.55
C PHE A 147 8.72 -4.23 -0.06
N LEU A 148 8.39 -2.96 0.17
CA LEU A 148 7.14 -2.35 -0.31
C LEU A 148 7.15 -2.21 -1.83
N ARG A 149 6.21 -2.88 -2.48
CA ARG A 149 6.03 -2.87 -3.94
C ARG A 149 4.94 -1.92 -4.39
N GLU A 150 3.92 -1.73 -3.59
CA GLU A 150 2.80 -0.86 -3.93
C GLU A 150 2.44 0.07 -2.76
N LEU A 151 2.49 1.37 -3.03
CA LEU A 151 2.06 2.41 -2.10
C LEU A 151 0.94 3.25 -2.72
N VAL A 152 -0.25 3.17 -2.12
CA VAL A 152 -1.42 3.96 -2.53
C VAL A 152 -1.78 4.94 -1.43
N ILE A 153 -1.50 6.22 -1.63
CA ILE A 153 -1.76 7.30 -0.67
C ILE A 153 -2.50 8.48 -1.31
N GLY A 154 -3.27 8.22 -2.36
CA GLY A 154 -4.08 9.22 -3.04
C GLY A 154 -5.22 9.79 -2.16
N SER A 155 -5.73 10.96 -2.51
CA SER A 155 -6.82 11.64 -1.78
C SER A 155 -6.46 11.94 -0.31
N ASN A 156 -5.27 12.49 -0.07
CA ASN A 156 -4.79 12.94 1.24
C ASN A 156 -4.54 14.46 1.24
N LYS A 157 -3.71 14.97 2.16
CA LYS A 157 -3.31 16.38 2.26
C LYS A 157 -1.80 16.57 2.11
N LEU A 158 -1.11 15.62 1.47
CA LEU A 158 0.34 15.66 1.29
C LEU A 158 0.75 16.90 0.48
N THR A 159 1.72 17.66 0.99
CA THR A 159 2.35 18.79 0.28
C THR A 159 3.71 18.44 -0.29
N LEU A 160 4.35 17.42 0.27
CA LEU A 160 5.66 16.89 -0.13
C LEU A 160 5.67 15.37 -0.01
N ILE A 161 6.63 14.75 -0.69
CA ILE A 161 6.99 13.35 -0.54
C ILE A 161 8.43 13.33 -0.03
N PRO A 162 8.74 12.57 1.04
CA PRO A 162 10.09 12.51 1.59
C PRO A 162 11.06 11.88 0.59
N ASP A 163 12.31 12.34 0.57
CA ASP A 163 13.33 11.85 -0.36
C ASP A 163 13.67 10.37 -0.10
N SER A 164 13.52 9.90 1.13
CA SER A 164 13.69 8.50 1.53
C SER A 164 12.72 7.53 0.85
N ILE A 165 11.62 7.99 0.26
CA ILE A 165 10.75 7.10 -0.53
C ILE A 165 11.54 6.46 -1.67
N CYS A 166 12.52 7.18 -2.21
CA CYS A 166 13.37 6.78 -3.32
C CYS A 166 14.40 5.71 -2.92
N GLU A 167 14.60 5.49 -1.62
CA GLU A 167 15.43 4.38 -1.09
C GLU A 167 14.70 3.03 -1.16
N ILE A 168 13.37 3.03 -1.35
CA ILE A 168 12.54 1.82 -1.46
C ILE A 168 12.58 1.32 -2.92
N THR A 169 13.74 0.82 -3.33
CA THR A 169 13.98 0.38 -4.72
C THR A 169 13.09 -0.79 -5.17
N SER A 170 12.40 -1.46 -4.25
CA SER A 170 11.40 -2.50 -4.54
C SER A 170 10.04 -1.96 -5.01
N LEU A 171 9.79 -0.65 -4.93
CA LEU A 171 8.52 -0.05 -5.37
C LEU A 171 8.29 -0.25 -6.87
N GLU A 172 7.14 -0.84 -7.20
CA GLU A 172 6.63 -1.08 -8.55
C GLU A 172 5.48 -0.12 -8.89
N ALA A 173 4.70 0.31 -7.88
CA ALA A 173 3.55 1.20 -8.06
C ALA A 173 3.44 2.26 -6.96
N LEU A 174 3.38 3.53 -7.36
CA LEU A 174 3.24 4.68 -6.47
C LEU A 174 2.07 5.57 -6.89
N TRP A 175 1.03 5.63 -6.05
CA TRP A 175 -0.20 6.38 -6.33
C TRP A 175 -0.38 7.52 -5.33
N LEU A 176 -0.17 8.74 -5.82
CA LEU A 176 -0.16 10.00 -5.08
C LEU A 176 -1.31 10.94 -5.46
N GLY A 177 -2.24 10.48 -6.32
CA GLY A 177 -3.21 11.38 -6.93
C GLY A 177 -4.20 12.01 -5.95
N GLY A 178 -4.60 13.26 -6.17
CA GLY A 178 -5.52 13.98 -5.28
C GLY A 178 -4.87 14.44 -3.98
N ASN A 179 -3.67 15.01 -4.07
CA ASN A 179 -2.95 15.62 -2.94
C ASN A 179 -2.63 17.09 -3.29
N LYS A 180 -1.71 17.72 -2.55
CA LYS A 180 -1.24 19.10 -2.75
C LYS A 180 0.27 19.15 -3.05
N ILE A 181 0.81 18.10 -3.68
CA ILE A 181 2.24 17.92 -3.88
C ILE A 181 2.74 18.92 -4.92
N GLN A 182 3.74 19.72 -4.58
CA GLN A 182 4.30 20.76 -5.48
C GLN A 182 5.49 20.27 -6.31
N SER A 183 6.24 19.30 -5.78
CA SER A 183 7.38 18.68 -6.44
C SER A 183 7.52 17.22 -6.02
N LEU A 184 8.06 16.40 -6.91
CA LEU A 184 8.55 15.06 -6.57
C LEU A 184 10.03 15.17 -6.11
N PRO A 185 10.53 14.22 -5.31
CA PRO A 185 11.94 14.14 -4.93
C PRO A 185 12.87 14.18 -6.15
N GLU A 186 13.98 14.91 -6.08
CA GLU A 186 14.92 15.02 -7.20
C GLU A 186 15.57 13.65 -7.53
N ASN A 187 15.58 12.71 -6.58
CA ASN A 187 16.07 11.33 -6.72
C ASN A 187 14.96 10.30 -7.04
N ILE A 188 13.75 10.70 -7.45
CA ILE A 188 12.66 9.77 -7.80
C ILE A 188 13.06 8.72 -8.86
N GLY A 189 14.04 9.06 -9.71
CA GLY A 189 14.63 8.14 -10.68
C GLY A 189 15.30 6.89 -10.11
N ASP A 190 15.63 6.88 -8.82
CA ASP A 190 16.29 5.74 -8.17
C ASP A 190 15.30 4.59 -7.87
N LEU A 191 13.99 4.83 -8.05
CA LEU A 191 12.95 3.80 -8.07
C LEU A 191 12.99 3.00 -9.39
N ILE A 192 14.09 2.28 -9.62
CA ILE A 192 14.39 1.59 -10.88
C ILE A 192 13.34 0.53 -11.29
N ASN A 193 12.60 -0.01 -10.31
CA ASN A 193 11.53 -1.00 -10.53
C ASN A 193 10.15 -0.38 -10.72
N LEU A 194 10.02 0.96 -10.66
CA LEU A 194 8.73 1.63 -10.72
C LEU A 194 8.12 1.52 -12.12
N LYS A 195 6.98 0.84 -12.20
CA LYS A 195 6.19 0.64 -13.41
C LYS A 195 5.03 1.62 -13.51
N ILE A 196 4.44 2.00 -12.38
CA ILE A 196 3.25 2.85 -12.33
C ILE A 196 3.48 4.04 -11.41
N LEU A 197 3.41 5.25 -11.96
CA LEU A 197 3.38 6.49 -11.19
C LEU A 197 2.10 7.29 -11.50
N ARG A 198 1.23 7.41 -10.50
CA ARG A 198 -0.02 8.19 -10.60
C ARG A 198 0.03 9.39 -9.66
N ALA A 199 0.36 10.56 -10.18
CA ALA A 199 0.44 11.81 -9.42
C ALA A 199 -0.53 12.90 -9.95
N GLY A 200 -1.64 12.50 -10.58
CA GLY A 200 -2.64 13.44 -11.06
C GLY A 200 -3.42 14.15 -9.96
N SER A 201 -3.99 15.32 -10.23
CA SER A 201 -4.65 16.19 -9.23
C SER A 201 -3.71 16.54 -8.08
N ASN A 202 -2.59 17.18 -8.43
CA ASN A 202 -1.59 17.74 -7.53
C ASN A 202 -1.22 19.16 -8.02
N GLN A 203 -0.13 19.73 -7.51
CA GLN A 203 0.38 21.08 -7.84
C GLN A 203 1.77 21.00 -8.48
N LEU A 204 2.07 19.90 -9.20
CA LEU A 204 3.40 19.66 -9.77
C LEU A 204 3.69 20.68 -10.87
N LYS A 205 4.80 21.42 -10.72
CA LYS A 205 5.23 22.45 -11.68
C LYS A 205 6.26 21.96 -12.69
N LYS A 206 7.10 21.02 -12.27
CA LYS A 206 8.15 20.37 -13.07
C LYS A 206 8.29 18.90 -12.66
N LEU A 207 8.96 18.12 -13.51
CA LEU A 207 9.44 16.78 -13.17
C LEU A 207 10.97 16.82 -13.05
N PRO A 208 11.58 16.12 -12.10
CA PRO A 208 13.03 16.08 -11.92
C PRO A 208 13.75 15.35 -13.06
N GLU A 209 15.02 15.69 -13.31
CA GLU A 209 15.81 15.12 -14.41
C GLU A 209 16.09 13.62 -14.23
N SER A 210 16.06 13.15 -12.98
CA SER A 210 16.24 11.73 -12.63
C SER A 210 15.17 10.83 -13.22
N PHE A 211 14.03 11.35 -13.72
CA PHE A 211 13.05 10.57 -14.49
C PHE A 211 13.70 9.75 -15.62
N SER A 212 14.82 10.21 -16.18
CA SER A 212 15.61 9.48 -17.17
C SER A 212 16.05 8.08 -16.73
N LYS A 213 16.14 7.82 -15.42
CA LYS A 213 16.53 6.55 -14.80
C LYS A 213 15.38 5.56 -14.61
N LEU A 214 14.11 5.99 -14.71
CA LEU A 214 12.92 5.15 -14.52
C LEU A 214 12.69 4.19 -15.70
N LYS A 215 13.62 3.26 -15.95
CA LYS A 215 13.61 2.40 -17.13
C LYS A 215 12.40 1.48 -17.19
N SER A 216 11.88 1.07 -16.05
CA SER A 216 10.72 0.17 -15.94
C SER A 216 9.37 0.89 -16.04
N LEU A 217 9.34 2.22 -16.18
CA LEU A 217 8.09 2.98 -16.11
C LEU A 217 7.23 2.74 -17.35
N GLU A 218 6.03 2.21 -17.13
CA GLU A 218 5.04 1.85 -18.15
C GLU A 218 3.85 2.82 -18.16
N ASN A 219 3.44 3.31 -16.98
CA ASN A 219 2.26 4.15 -16.81
C ASN A 219 2.59 5.40 -15.99
N LEU A 220 2.46 6.56 -16.63
CA LEU A 220 2.65 7.87 -16.01
C LEU A 220 1.38 8.71 -16.13
N SER A 221 0.74 8.98 -14.99
CA SER A 221 -0.44 9.84 -14.92
C SER A 221 -0.16 11.11 -14.13
N LEU A 222 -0.16 12.24 -14.83
CA LEU A 222 0.14 13.59 -14.34
C LEU A 222 -1.00 14.58 -14.61
N SER A 223 -2.19 14.09 -14.95
CA SER A 223 -3.36 14.92 -15.25
C SER A 223 -3.69 15.89 -14.11
N ASN A 224 -4.16 17.10 -14.41
CA ASN A 224 -4.58 18.09 -13.40
C ASN A 224 -3.41 18.48 -12.47
N ASN A 225 -2.41 19.12 -13.05
CA ASN A 225 -1.21 19.66 -12.39
C ASN A 225 -0.87 21.02 -13.02
N GLU A 226 0.25 21.61 -12.61
CA GLU A 226 0.73 22.92 -13.08
C GLU A 226 1.93 22.81 -14.04
N LEU A 227 2.10 21.66 -14.70
CA LEU A 227 3.25 21.40 -15.56
C LEU A 227 3.26 22.35 -16.75
N LYS A 228 4.35 23.11 -16.91
CA LYS A 228 4.57 23.97 -18.08
C LYS A 228 5.44 23.32 -19.14
N GLU A 229 6.21 22.31 -18.76
CA GLU A 229 7.06 21.52 -19.63
C GLU A 229 7.16 20.07 -19.15
N LEU A 230 7.64 19.21 -20.04
CA LEU A 230 8.05 17.85 -19.72
C LEU A 230 9.55 17.73 -19.99
N PRO A 231 10.32 17.05 -19.13
CA PRO A 231 11.75 16.88 -19.36
C PRO A 231 11.99 16.05 -20.62
N GLU A 232 13.04 16.39 -21.36
CA GLU A 232 13.41 15.72 -22.61
C GLU A 232 13.67 14.21 -22.43
N CYS A 233 13.91 13.75 -21.21
CA CYS A 233 14.13 12.35 -20.90
C CYS A 233 12.87 11.48 -21.05
N ILE A 234 11.66 12.03 -21.04
CA ILE A 234 10.42 11.25 -21.22
C ILE A 234 10.43 10.49 -22.55
N LYS A 235 11.00 11.08 -23.61
CA LYS A 235 11.14 10.42 -24.92
C LYS A 235 12.10 9.22 -24.92
N LYS A 236 12.93 9.09 -23.90
CA LYS A 236 13.95 8.05 -23.74
C LYS A 236 13.51 6.94 -22.78
N LEU A 237 12.27 6.98 -22.27
CA LEU A 237 11.72 5.92 -21.43
C LEU A 237 11.32 4.73 -22.31
N PRO A 238 12.03 3.58 -22.22
CA PRO A 238 11.92 2.51 -23.21
C PRO A 238 10.59 1.75 -23.13
N HIS A 239 9.97 1.73 -21.94
CA HIS A 239 8.75 0.95 -21.67
C HIS A 239 7.51 1.81 -21.45
N LEU A 240 7.58 3.13 -21.62
CA LEU A 240 6.45 4.01 -21.35
C LEU A 240 5.33 3.80 -22.38
N GLU A 241 4.20 3.25 -21.94
CA GLU A 241 3.07 2.91 -22.79
C GLU A 241 1.89 3.88 -22.64
N TYR A 242 1.74 4.46 -21.45
CA TYR A 242 0.65 5.36 -21.11
C TYR A 242 1.17 6.65 -20.48
N LEU A 243 0.78 7.78 -21.08
CA LEU A 243 1.05 9.13 -20.57
C LEU A 243 -0.24 9.94 -20.50
N ASP A 244 -0.64 10.39 -19.30
CA ASP A 244 -1.75 11.32 -19.14
C ASP A 244 -1.27 12.67 -18.61
N VAL A 245 -1.41 13.71 -19.44
CA VAL A 245 -1.05 15.09 -19.12
C VAL A 245 -2.22 16.05 -19.27
N ARG A 246 -3.47 15.54 -19.27
CA ARG A 246 -4.68 16.37 -19.33
C ARG A 246 -4.66 17.46 -18.27
N SER A 247 -5.30 18.58 -18.54
CA SER A 247 -5.47 19.67 -17.55
C SER A 247 -4.13 20.14 -16.95
N ASN A 248 -3.12 20.32 -17.80
CA ASN A 248 -1.87 20.99 -17.48
C ASN A 248 -1.67 22.20 -18.42
N PRO A 249 -0.95 23.25 -18.00
CA PRO A 249 -0.65 24.39 -18.87
C PRO A 249 0.25 24.05 -20.08
N LEU A 250 0.85 22.85 -20.15
CA LEU A 250 1.56 22.31 -21.33
C LEU A 250 0.86 22.58 -22.66
N VAL A 251 -0.47 22.44 -22.67
CA VAL A 251 -1.31 22.58 -23.88
C VAL A 251 -1.35 24.01 -24.42
N LYS A 252 -0.90 25.01 -23.65
CA LYS A 252 -0.82 26.40 -24.08
C LYS A 252 0.42 26.67 -24.95
N ASN A 253 1.38 25.74 -25.00
CA ASN A 253 2.61 25.89 -25.78
C ASN A 253 2.63 24.92 -26.98
N PRO A 254 2.41 25.40 -28.22
CA PRO A 254 2.40 24.56 -29.42
C PRO A 254 3.70 23.77 -29.64
N LYS A 255 4.87 24.32 -29.28
CA LYS A 255 6.15 23.63 -29.43
C LYS A 255 6.24 22.39 -28.53
N ILE A 256 5.63 22.45 -27.35
CA ILE A 256 5.60 21.33 -26.40
C ILE A 256 4.64 20.26 -26.88
N ILE A 257 3.47 20.65 -27.42
CA ILE A 257 2.55 19.72 -28.04
C ILE A 257 3.24 18.93 -29.16
N GLU A 258 3.94 19.61 -30.06
CA GLU A 258 4.66 18.95 -31.16
C GLU A 258 5.71 17.95 -30.65
N LYS A 259 6.44 18.30 -29.58
CA LYS A 259 7.39 17.38 -28.92
C LYS A 259 6.69 16.14 -28.36
N ILE A 260 5.53 16.30 -27.73
CA ILE A 260 4.79 15.19 -27.13
C ILE A 260 4.13 14.32 -28.21
N GLU A 261 3.64 14.91 -29.30
CA GLU A 261 3.10 14.16 -30.45
C GLU A 261 4.14 13.27 -31.14
N LYS A 262 5.43 13.66 -31.06
CA LYS A 262 6.57 12.86 -31.55
C LYS A 262 6.96 11.71 -30.63
N LEU A 263 6.38 11.61 -29.42
CA LEU A 263 6.67 10.49 -28.50
C LEU A 263 6.06 9.20 -29.04
N LYS A 264 6.86 8.13 -29.06
CA LYS A 264 6.42 6.78 -29.45
C LYS A 264 5.76 6.05 -28.28
N ILE A 265 4.70 6.61 -27.72
CA ILE A 265 3.94 6.07 -26.59
C ILE A 265 2.58 5.55 -27.11
N LYS A 266 2.15 4.35 -26.67
CA LYS A 266 0.92 3.72 -27.15
C LYS A 266 -0.32 4.60 -26.93
N LYS A 267 -0.44 5.23 -25.76
CA LYS A 267 -1.57 6.10 -25.42
C LYS A 267 -1.12 7.37 -24.71
N ILE A 268 -1.45 8.51 -25.31
CA ILE A 268 -1.23 9.84 -24.72
C ILE A 268 -2.58 10.55 -24.57
N LEU A 269 -2.89 11.01 -23.35
CA LEU A 269 -4.07 11.83 -23.07
C LEU A 269 -3.65 13.27 -22.75
N GLY A 270 -4.46 14.25 -23.16
CA GLY A 270 -4.22 15.67 -22.89
C GLY A 270 -3.72 16.46 -24.09
N ILE A 271 -3.56 15.81 -25.24
CA ILE A 271 -3.23 16.46 -26.50
C ILE A 271 -4.34 16.12 -27.50
N LYS A 272 -5.00 17.15 -28.02
CA LYS A 272 -5.89 16.97 -29.17
C LYS A 272 -4.99 16.71 -30.38
N ARG A 273 -4.88 15.45 -30.81
CA ARG A 273 -4.33 15.15 -32.14
C ARG A 273 -5.14 15.99 -33.12
N LYS A 274 -4.49 16.89 -33.87
CA LYS A 274 -5.17 17.50 -35.03
C LYS A 274 -5.66 16.33 -35.88
N ALA A 275 -6.97 16.25 -36.13
CA ALA A 275 -7.49 15.29 -37.10
C ALA A 275 -6.71 15.52 -38.39
N LYS A 276 -6.09 14.46 -38.94
CA LYS A 276 -5.51 14.57 -40.27
C LYS A 276 -6.65 15.07 -41.17
N PRO A 277 -6.47 16.16 -41.92
CA PRO A 277 -7.51 16.57 -42.85
C PRO A 277 -7.79 15.38 -43.75
N PHE A 278 -9.06 14.95 -43.80
CA PHE A 278 -9.51 13.96 -44.76
C PHE A 278 -9.11 14.49 -46.14
N ARG A 279 -8.14 13.83 -46.78
CA ARG A 279 -7.90 14.04 -48.20
C ARG A 279 -9.05 13.36 -48.92
N ILE A 280 -10.03 14.15 -49.34
CA ILE A 280 -10.97 13.75 -50.38
C ILE A 280 -10.15 13.77 -51.68
N PHE A 281 -9.93 12.59 -52.25
CA PHE A 281 -9.46 12.44 -53.63
C PHE A 281 -10.68 12.41 -54.55
#